data_AF-A0A249PFX1-F1
#
_entry.id   AF-A0A249PFX1-F1
#
_cell.length_a   1.000
_cell.length_b   1.000
_cell.length_c   1.000
_cell.angle_alpha   90.00
_cell.angle_beta   90.00
_cell.angle_gamma   90.00
#
_symmetry.space_group_name_H-M   'P 1'
#
loop_
_entity.id
_entity.type
_entity.pdbx_description
1 polymer ?
#
loop_
_entity_poly.entity_id
_entity_poly.type
_entity_poly.pdbx_seq_one_letter_code
_entity_poly.pdbx_strand_id
1 'polypeptide(L)'
;MRSIRSVLFTVAAIVLSMAALVFTASLALALAGIAAAVAVGGAIAARLGRRPRHAHARAAYTGREREMRIWNDGRGTIIDL
;
A
#
# COMPACT_ATOMS: atom_id res chain seq x y z
N MET A 1 8.52 -59.34 -13.26
CA MET A 1 7.79 -58.16 -13.78
C MET A 1 7.16 -57.27 -12.68
N ARG A 2 6.69 -57.83 -11.55
CA ARG A 2 6.01 -57.05 -10.49
C ARG A 2 6.96 -56.11 -9.72
N SER A 3 8.19 -56.56 -9.47
CA SER A 3 9.26 -55.78 -8.80
C SER A 3 9.77 -54.60 -9.63
N ILE A 4 9.98 -54.78 -10.94
CA ILE A 4 10.42 -53.69 -11.83
C ILE A 4 9.37 -52.58 -11.90
N ARG A 5 8.08 -52.96 -12.03
CA ARG A 5 6.99 -51.99 -12.04
C ARG A 5 6.91 -51.21 -10.72
N SER A 6 7.08 -51.87 -9.56
CA SER A 6 7.06 -51.17 -8.27
C SER A 6 8.24 -50.20 -8.10
N VAL A 7 9.43 -50.57 -8.60
CA VAL A 7 10.60 -49.67 -8.59
C VAL A 7 10.34 -48.45 -9.49
N LEU A 8 9.77 -48.63 -10.68
CA LEU A 8 9.43 -47.51 -11.57
C LEU A 8 8.39 -46.58 -10.93
N PHE A 9 7.35 -47.12 -10.28
CA PHE A 9 6.34 -46.31 -9.60
C PHE A 9 6.91 -45.52 -8.41
N THR A 10 7.81 -46.14 -7.63
CA THR A 10 8.45 -45.44 -6.50
C THR A 10 9.37 -44.32 -6.97
N VAL A 11 10.17 -44.56 -8.02
CA VAL A 11 10.98 -43.51 -8.65
C VAL A 11 10.10 -42.39 -9.20
N ALA A 12 9.02 -42.72 -9.92
CA ALA A 12 8.09 -41.72 -10.44
C ALA A 12 7.45 -40.89 -9.31
N ALA A 13 7.03 -41.52 -8.22
CA ALA A 13 6.49 -40.83 -7.06
C ALA A 13 7.51 -39.86 -6.44
N ILE A 14 8.76 -40.28 -6.26
CA ILE A 14 9.82 -39.42 -5.74
C ILE A 14 10.03 -38.20 -6.66
N VAL A 15 10.13 -38.43 -7.97
CA VAL A 15 10.31 -37.33 -8.95
C VAL A 15 9.15 -36.36 -8.90
N LEU A 16 7.91 -36.85 -8.87
CA LEU A 16 6.71 -36.02 -8.76
C LEU A 16 6.68 -35.23 -7.46
N SER A 17 7.01 -35.85 -6.32
CA SER A 17 7.08 -35.16 -5.03
C SER A 17 8.15 -34.07 -5.02
N MET A 18 9.33 -34.36 -5.57
CA MET A 18 10.41 -33.39 -5.69
C MET A 18 10.01 -32.22 -6.59
N ALA A 19 9.38 -32.49 -7.72
CA ALA A 19 8.88 -31.47 -8.64
C ALA A 19 7.81 -30.59 -7.97
N ALA A 20 6.87 -31.19 -7.25
CA ALA A 20 5.85 -30.46 -6.50
C ALA A 20 6.46 -29.57 -5.40
N LEU A 21 7.50 -30.06 -4.71
CA LEU A 21 8.19 -29.30 -3.67
C LEU A 21 8.92 -28.09 -4.25
N VAL A 22 9.70 -28.29 -5.32
CA VAL A 22 10.41 -27.19 -6.00
C VAL A 22 9.42 -26.18 -6.57
N PHE A 23 8.34 -26.64 -7.19
CA PHE A 23 7.29 -25.76 -7.70
C PHE A 23 6.66 -24.92 -6.58
N THR A 24 6.29 -25.56 -5.47
CA THR A 24 5.69 -24.87 -4.31
C THR A 24 6.66 -23.86 -3.70
N ALA A 25 7.93 -24.23 -3.54
CA ALA A 25 8.97 -23.33 -3.05
C ALA A 25 9.18 -22.14 -4.00
N SER A 26 9.21 -22.37 -5.31
CA SER A 26 9.33 -21.32 -6.33
C SER A 26 8.12 -20.38 -6.30
N LEU A 27 6.91 -20.91 -6.16
CA LEU A 27 5.69 -20.11 -6.08
C LEU A 27 5.69 -19.24 -4.81
N ALA A 28 6.03 -19.82 -3.67
CA ALA A 28 6.16 -19.09 -2.41
C ALA A 28 7.22 -17.98 -2.51
N LEU A 29 8.37 -18.28 -3.12
CA LEU A 29 9.44 -17.30 -3.33
C LEU A 29 9.00 -16.16 -4.27
N ALA A 30 8.27 -16.47 -5.33
CA ALA A 30 7.73 -15.46 -6.25
C ALA A 30 6.74 -14.53 -5.53
N LEU A 31 5.81 -15.08 -4.76
CA LEU A 31 4.85 -14.29 -3.97
C LEU A 31 5.55 -13.44 -2.92
N ALA A 32 6.53 -14.00 -2.20
CA ALA A 32 7.35 -13.26 -1.25
C ALA A 32 8.13 -12.13 -1.93
N GLY A 33 8.68 -12.37 -3.12
CA GLY A 33 9.38 -11.36 -3.92
C GLY A 33 8.47 -10.21 -4.35
N ILE A 34 7.25 -10.51 -4.81
CA ILE A 34 6.26 -9.48 -5.16
C ILE A 34 5.88 -8.67 -3.92
N ALA A 35 5.57 -9.33 -2.81
CA ALA A 35 5.23 -8.65 -1.56
C ALA A 35 6.38 -7.75 -1.07
N ALA A 36 7.62 -8.23 -1.15
CA ALA A 36 8.80 -7.45 -0.80
C ALA A 36 8.98 -6.25 -1.73
N ALA A 37 8.82 -6.41 -3.04
CA ALA A 37 8.91 -5.32 -4.01
C ALA A 37 7.84 -4.24 -3.75
N VAL A 38 6.59 -4.65 -3.45
CA VAL A 38 5.51 -3.73 -3.10
C VAL A 38 5.81 -3.02 -1.77
N ALA A 39 6.28 -3.73 -0.75
CA ALA A 39 6.61 -3.14 0.54
C ALA A 39 7.76 -2.13 0.42
N VAL A 40 8.84 -2.48 -0.28
CA VAL A 40 9.99 -1.60 -0.51
C VAL A 40 9.58 -0.41 -1.38
N GLY A 41 8.87 -0.65 -2.49
CA GLY A 41 8.35 0.40 -3.36
C GLY A 41 7.41 1.35 -2.63
N GLY A 42 6.52 0.82 -1.79
CA GLY A 42 5.62 1.59 -0.93
C GLY A 42 6.38 2.41 0.12
N ALA A 43 7.40 1.84 0.76
CA ALA A 43 8.24 2.56 1.72
C ALA A 43 9.02 3.70 1.06
N ILE A 44 9.58 3.45 -0.14
CA ILE A 44 10.24 4.48 -0.95
C ILE A 44 9.22 5.55 -1.36
N ALA A 45 8.05 5.16 -1.87
CA ALA A 45 6.99 6.08 -2.27
C ALA A 45 6.44 6.89 -1.09
N ALA A 46 6.36 6.33 0.12
CA ALA A 46 5.96 7.07 1.32
C ALA A 46 7.06 8.04 1.78
N ARG A 47 8.34 7.69 1.57
CA ARG A 47 9.48 8.55 1.91
C ARG A 47 9.66 9.70 0.92
N LEU A 48 9.44 9.45 -0.38
CA LEU A 48 9.54 10.46 -1.45
C LEU A 48 8.22 11.22 -1.64
N GLY A 49 7.10 10.58 -1.32
CA GLY A 49 5.77 11.17 -1.33
C GLY A 49 5.79 12.39 -0.42
N ARG A 50 5.51 13.55 -1.00
CA ARG A 50 5.27 14.77 -0.22
C ARG A 50 4.24 14.42 0.84
N ARG A 51 4.60 14.55 2.13
CA ARG A 51 3.67 14.40 3.25
C ARG A 51 2.35 15.01 2.82
N PRO A 52 1.20 14.30 2.94
CA PRO A 52 -0.09 14.94 2.72
C PRO A 52 -0.08 16.16 3.63
N ARG A 53 0.08 17.34 3.03
CA ARG A 53 -0.17 18.57 3.76
C ARG A 53 -1.65 18.47 4.00
N HIS A 54 -2.03 18.09 5.21
CA HIS A 54 -3.33 18.46 5.71
C HIS A 54 -3.46 19.93 5.32
N ALA A 55 -4.38 20.24 4.41
CA ALA A 55 -4.94 21.55 4.40
C ALA A 55 -5.65 21.67 5.75
N HIS A 56 -4.86 21.91 6.81
CA HIS A 56 -5.30 22.81 7.82
C HIS A 56 -5.66 24.05 7.02
N ALA A 57 -6.96 24.22 6.75
CA ALA A 57 -7.52 25.54 6.81
C ALA A 57 -6.91 26.11 8.07
N ARG A 58 -5.85 26.92 7.90
CA ARG A 58 -5.21 27.61 8.99
C ARG A 58 -6.36 28.42 9.56
N ALA A 59 -6.93 27.92 10.65
CA ALA A 59 -7.41 28.78 11.69
C ALA A 59 -6.19 29.64 11.99
N ALA A 60 -6.12 30.81 11.35
CA ALA A 60 -5.06 31.78 11.48
C ALA A 60 -5.22 32.42 12.86
N TYR A 61 -5.06 31.61 13.90
CA TYR A 61 -4.96 32.01 15.30
C TYR A 61 -3.55 32.54 15.58
N THR A 62 -3.05 33.40 14.69
CA THR A 62 -1.79 34.12 14.88
C THR A 62 -1.96 35.55 14.38
N GLY A 63 -2.54 36.38 15.24
CA GLY A 63 -2.04 37.76 15.39
C GLY A 63 -2.76 38.89 14.67
N ARG A 64 -3.87 38.65 13.97
CA ARG A 64 -4.85 39.71 13.70
C ARG A 64 -6.23 39.10 13.84
N GLU A 65 -6.98 39.56 14.84
CA GLU A 65 -8.43 39.60 14.72
C GLU A 65 -8.73 40.02 13.28
N ARG A 66 -9.35 39.14 12.50
CA ARG A 66 -9.94 39.54 11.24
C ARG A 66 -11.02 40.51 11.68
N GLU A 67 -10.68 41.80 11.63
CA GLU A 67 -11.55 42.88 12.08
C GLU A 67 -12.86 42.69 11.35
N MET A 68 -13.85 42.15 12.06
CA MET A 68 -15.13 41.79 11.49
C MET A 68 -15.79 43.11 11.10
N ARG A 69 -15.75 43.42 9.80
CA ARG A 69 -16.25 44.69 9.29
C ARG A 69 -17.74 44.52 9.04
N ILE A 70 -18.51 45.22 9.85
CA ILE A 70 -19.95 45.30 9.75
C ILE A 70 -20.30 46.71 9.33
N TRP A 71 -20.96 46.84 8.19
CA TRP A 71 -21.55 48.11 7.80
C TRP A 71 -22.91 47.90 7.14
N ASN A 72 -23.71 48.97 7.13
CA ASN A 72 -25.02 49.00 6.52
C ASN A 72 -24.95 49.88 5.26
N ASP A 73 -25.37 49.35 4.12
CA ASP A 73 -25.34 50.05 2.83
C ASP A 73 -26.65 50.78 2.48
N GLY A 74 -27.58 50.87 3.44
CA GLY A 74 -28.91 51.44 3.28
C GLY A 74 -29.94 50.47 2.70
N ARG A 75 -29.54 49.27 2.26
CA ARG A 75 -30.42 48.17 1.81
C ARG A 75 -30.31 46.93 2.69
N GLY A 76 -29.23 46.82 3.46
CA GLY A 76 -29.04 45.76 4.44
C GLY A 76 -27.71 45.86 5.19
N THR A 77 -27.53 44.96 6.16
CA THR A 77 -26.28 44.85 6.93
C THR A 77 -25.38 43.80 6.29
N ILE A 78 -24.14 44.17 6.01
CA ILE A 78 -23.12 43.28 5.45
C ILE A 78 -22.14 42.92 6.56
N ILE A 79 -21.79 41.63 6.64
CA ILE A 79 -20.84 41.09 7.59
C ILE A 79 -19.76 40.35 6.78
N ASP A 80 -18.54 40.88 6.78
CA ASP A 80 -17.38 40.24 6.16
C ASP A 80 -16.60 39.47 7.23
N LEU A 81 -16.61 38.14 7.10
CA LEU A 81 -16.08 37.15 8.06
C LEU A 81 -14.85 36.47 7.52
#